data_AF-A0A1F9ZNA2-F1
#
_entry.id   AF-A0A1F9ZNA2-F1
#
_cell.length_a   1.000
_cell.length_b   1.000
_cell.length_c   1.000
_cell.angle_alpha   90.00
_cell.angle_beta   90.00
_cell.angle_gamma   90.00
#
_symmetry.space_group_name_H-M   'P 1'
#
loop_
_entity.id
_entity.type
_entity.pdbx_description
1 polymer ?
#
loop_
_entity_poly.entity_id
_entity_poly.type
_entity_poly.pdbx_seq_one_letter_code
_entity_poly.pdbx_strand_id
1 'polypeptide(L)'
;MTKGQIESKISEAISKFEVEYMGRGPEKIRTIIFQDLILIRLKGFLSVSEKNLSVSKEGIDLVKKSRIALFENARSVLEDVVTSIIDVKVISTYSDVSTKTGEKIIVIVVDRDIEELL
;
A
#
# COMPACT_ATOMS: atom_id res chain seq x y z
N MET A 1 22.33 1.83 -1.68
CA MET A 1 21.44 2.29 -0.60
C MET A 1 21.25 1.12 0.33
N THR A 2 21.19 1.30 1.64
CA THR A 2 20.87 0.18 2.53
C THR A 2 19.41 -0.25 2.34
N LYS A 3 19.08 -1.49 2.68
CA LYS A 3 17.68 -1.99 2.72
C LYS A 3 16.73 -1.00 3.40
N GLY A 4 17.10 -0.52 4.59
CA GLY A 4 16.28 0.45 5.33
C GLY A 4 16.09 1.79 4.62
N GLN A 5 17.06 2.27 3.84
CA GLN A 5 16.91 3.49 3.04
C GLN A 5 15.89 3.30 1.90
N ILE A 6 15.87 2.12 1.26
CA ILE A 6 14.89 1.81 0.22
C ILE A 6 13.50 1.65 0.82
N GLU A 7 13.36 0.92 1.93
CA GLU A 7 12.11 0.80 2.67
C GLU A 7 11.55 2.18 3.09
N SER A 8 12.42 3.10 3.53
CA SER A 8 12.01 4.48 3.84
C SER A 8 11.52 5.23 2.60
N LYS A 9 12.26 5.16 1.49
CA LYS A 9 11.88 5.81 0.23
C LYS A 9 10.54 5.30 -0.31
N ILE A 10 10.32 3.99 -0.28
CA ILE A 10 9.03 3.39 -0.67
C ILE A 10 7.94 3.89 0.27
N SER A 11 8.17 3.92 1.58
CA SER A 11 7.18 4.42 2.55
C SER A 11 6.81 5.89 2.28
N GLU A 12 7.78 6.74 1.98
CA GLU A 12 7.55 8.14 1.64
C GLU A 12 6.75 8.29 0.33
N ALA A 13 7.13 7.54 -0.70
CA ALA A 13 6.48 7.62 -2.00
C ALA A 13 5.04 7.08 -1.96
N ILE A 14 4.79 6.00 -1.23
CA ILE A 14 3.44 5.46 -1.04
C ILE A 14 2.58 6.38 -0.19
N SER A 15 3.15 7.04 0.83
CA SER A 15 2.43 8.05 1.61
C SER A 15 1.98 9.21 0.71
N LYS A 16 2.88 9.69 -0.17
CA LYS A 16 2.55 10.73 -1.15
C LYS A 16 1.48 10.28 -2.14
N PHE A 17 1.60 9.06 -2.67
CA PHE A 17 0.58 8.46 -3.54
C PHE A 17 -0.81 8.41 -2.88
N GLU A 18 -0.91 8.00 -1.62
CA GLU A 18 -2.18 7.97 -0.89
C GLU A 18 -2.79 9.37 -0.72
N VAL A 19 -1.96 10.39 -0.49
CA VAL A 19 -2.44 11.79 -0.44
C VAL A 19 -2.95 12.24 -1.81
N GLU A 20 -2.18 12.02 -2.87
CA GLU A 20 -2.46 12.55 -4.21
C GLU A 20 -3.60 11.83 -4.92
N TYR A 21 -3.68 10.50 -4.79
CA TYR A 21 -4.65 9.67 -5.52
C TYR A 21 -5.85 9.24 -4.67
N MET A 22 -5.68 9.12 -3.36
CA MET A 22 -6.77 8.72 -2.45
C MET A 22 -7.29 9.89 -1.61
N GLY A 23 -6.68 11.08 -1.71
CA GLY A 23 -7.07 12.30 -1.00
C GLY A 23 -6.72 12.31 0.50
N ARG A 24 -6.08 11.25 1.01
CA ARG A 24 -5.74 11.10 2.42
C ARG A 24 -4.57 10.13 2.61
N GLY A 25 -3.51 10.61 3.23
CA GLY A 25 -2.38 9.76 3.65
C GLY A 25 -2.66 8.98 4.95
N PRO A 26 -1.89 7.93 5.22
CA PRO A 26 -1.98 7.19 6.48
C PRO A 26 -1.36 7.98 7.65
N GLU A 27 -1.77 7.66 8.88
CA GLU A 27 -1.12 8.17 10.10
C GLU A 27 0.27 7.55 10.31
N LYS A 28 0.41 6.28 9.94
CA LYS A 28 1.68 5.54 10.01
C LYS A 28 1.81 4.65 8.78
N ILE A 29 3.00 4.59 8.24
CA ILE A 29 3.37 3.68 7.16
C ILE A 29 4.66 2.95 7.52
N ARG A 30 4.76 1.69 7.13
CA ARG A 30 5.98 0.90 7.24
C ARG A 30 6.10 -0.01 6.03
N THR A 31 7.26 0.03 5.40
CA THR A 31 7.66 -0.92 4.35
C THR A 31 8.65 -1.91 4.92
N ILE A 32 8.55 -3.17 4.49
CA ILE A 32 9.50 -4.25 4.79
C ILE A 32 9.78 -4.94 3.46
N ILE A 33 11.04 -5.08 3.11
CA ILE A 33 11.49 -5.91 2.01
C ILE A 33 11.85 -7.30 2.56
N PHE A 34 11.42 -8.35 1.88
CA PHE A 34 11.77 -9.73 2.20
C PHE A 34 11.91 -10.52 0.90
N GLN A 35 13.14 -10.85 0.52
CA GLN A 35 13.45 -11.46 -0.76
C GLN A 35 12.87 -10.64 -1.94
N ASP A 36 12.00 -11.25 -2.76
CA ASP A 36 11.28 -10.66 -3.88
C ASP A 36 9.96 -9.98 -3.48
N LEU A 37 9.67 -9.86 -2.17
CA LEU A 37 8.46 -9.26 -1.63
C LEU A 37 8.72 -7.86 -1.05
N ILE A 38 7.83 -6.93 -1.39
CA ILE A 38 7.72 -5.63 -0.74
C ILE A 38 6.39 -5.59 0.00
N LEU A 39 6.44 -5.59 1.33
CA LEU A 39 5.27 -5.49 2.19
C LEU A 39 5.12 -4.06 2.72
N ILE A 40 3.97 -3.44 2.47
CA ILE A 40 3.66 -2.09 2.92
C ILE A 40 2.44 -2.15 3.83
N ARG A 41 2.59 -1.67 5.06
CA ARG A 41 1.52 -1.56 6.04
C ARG A 41 1.19 -0.11 6.30
N LEU A 42 -0.07 0.25 6.09
CA LEU A 42 -0.63 1.56 6.37
C LEU A 42 -1.58 1.45 7.57
N LYS A 43 -1.52 2.42 8.49
CA LYS A 43 -2.45 2.56 9.61
C LYS A 43 -3.12 3.92 9.62
N GLY A 44 -4.37 3.97 10.06
CA GLY A 44 -5.10 5.25 10.19
C GLY A 44 -5.55 5.85 8.85
N PHE A 45 -5.60 5.04 7.79
CA PHE A 45 -5.93 5.50 6.45
C PHE A 45 -7.45 5.67 6.22
N LEU A 46 -8.29 4.99 7.02
CA LEU A 46 -9.74 5.18 6.97
C LEU A 46 -10.14 6.57 7.48
N SER A 47 -11.00 7.24 6.73
CA SER A 47 -11.66 8.47 7.15
C SER A 47 -12.63 8.25 8.32
N VAL A 48 -13.03 9.33 8.98
CA VAL A 48 -14.05 9.27 10.05
C VAL A 48 -15.36 8.70 9.52
N SER A 49 -15.78 9.11 8.32
CA SER A 49 -17.01 8.62 7.68
C SER A 49 -16.96 7.12 7.39
N GLU A 50 -15.83 6.60 6.91
CA GLU A 50 -15.67 5.16 6.66
C GLU A 50 -15.64 4.33 7.94
N LYS A 51 -15.03 4.86 9.01
CA LYS A 51 -15.08 4.23 10.34
C LYS A 51 -16.52 4.13 10.84
N ASN A 52 -17.30 5.20 10.72
CA ASN A 52 -18.70 5.23 11.11
C ASN A 52 -19.57 4.32 10.22
N LEU A 53 -19.26 4.21 8.93
CA LEU A 53 -19.96 3.32 8.02
C LEU A 53 -19.67 1.84 8.34
N SER A 54 -18.44 1.53 8.77
CA SER A 54 -17.98 0.16 9.04
C SER A 54 -18.51 -0.47 10.34
N VAL A 55 -19.55 0.10 10.95
CA VAL A 55 -20.22 -0.47 12.14
C VAL A 55 -21.22 -1.57 11.80
N SER A 56 -21.72 -1.59 10.56
CA SER A 56 -22.64 -2.62 10.05
C SER A 56 -21.94 -3.52 9.04
N LYS A 57 -22.45 -4.74 8.85
CA LYS A 57 -21.94 -5.68 7.85
C LYS A 57 -21.98 -5.07 6.43
N GLU A 58 -23.10 -4.45 6.08
CA GLU A 58 -23.28 -3.80 4.78
C GLU A 58 -22.28 -2.66 4.56
N GLY A 59 -22.05 -1.83 5.59
CA GLY A 59 -21.07 -0.76 5.52
C GLY A 59 -19.63 -1.25 5.40
N ILE A 60 -19.28 -2.35 6.08
CA ILE A 60 -17.98 -3.02 5.91
C ILE A 60 -17.80 -3.47 4.45
N ASP A 61 -18.81 -4.12 3.87
CA ASP A 61 -18.74 -4.61 2.50
C ASP A 61 -18.62 -3.45 1.49
N LEU A 62 -19.33 -2.34 1.72
CA LEU A 62 -19.23 -1.13 0.89
C LEU A 62 -17.84 -0.50 0.96
N VAL A 63 -17.28 -0.34 2.16
CA VAL A 63 -15.92 0.21 2.34
C VAL A 63 -14.90 -0.69 1.63
N LYS A 64 -14.97 -2.01 1.83
CA LYS A 64 -14.03 -2.94 1.16
C LYS A 64 -14.15 -2.88 -0.37
N LYS A 65 -15.36 -2.93 -0.92
CA LYS A 65 -15.58 -2.85 -2.38
C LYS A 65 -15.06 -1.53 -2.96
N SER A 66 -15.34 -0.41 -2.29
CA SER A 66 -14.84 0.90 -2.68
C SER A 66 -13.30 0.92 -2.70
N ARG A 67 -12.65 0.40 -1.65
CA ARG A 67 -11.19 0.38 -1.56
C ARG A 67 -10.53 -0.54 -2.58
N ILE A 68 -11.14 -1.66 -2.92
CA ILE A 68 -10.69 -2.53 -4.02
C ILE A 68 -10.76 -1.73 -5.34
N ALA A 69 -11.91 -1.14 -5.67
CA ALA A 69 -12.08 -0.43 -6.92
C ALA A 69 -11.14 0.78 -7.06
N LEU A 70 -10.96 1.57 -6.01
CA LEU A 70 -10.03 2.70 -6.00
C LEU A 70 -8.57 2.25 -6.18
N PHE A 71 -8.19 1.15 -5.52
CA PHE A 71 -6.83 0.62 -5.64
C PHE A 71 -6.53 0.13 -7.05
N GLU A 72 -7.42 -0.67 -7.66
CA GLU A 72 -7.22 -1.17 -9.02
C GLU A 72 -7.07 -0.03 -10.05
N ASN A 73 -7.83 1.06 -9.91
CA ASN A 73 -7.72 2.21 -10.81
C ASN A 73 -6.39 2.97 -10.70
N ALA A 74 -5.73 2.91 -9.55
CA ALA A 74 -4.48 3.63 -9.28
C ALA A 74 -3.26 2.69 -9.20
N ARG A 75 -3.45 1.39 -9.44
CA ARG A 75 -2.45 0.35 -9.27
C ARG A 75 -1.21 0.58 -10.13
N SER A 76 -1.39 0.89 -11.41
CA SER A 76 -0.26 1.08 -12.34
C SER A 76 0.66 2.21 -11.89
N VAL A 77 0.09 3.31 -11.38
CA VAL A 77 0.86 4.44 -10.85
C VAL A 77 1.68 4.02 -9.64
N LEU A 78 1.11 3.22 -8.75
CA LEU A 78 1.83 2.70 -7.59
C LEU A 78 2.97 1.77 -8.00
N GLU A 79 2.75 0.91 -9.00
CA GLU A 79 3.78 0.03 -9.56
C GLU A 79 4.93 0.85 -10.19
N ASP A 80 4.61 1.90 -10.96
CA ASP A 80 5.60 2.80 -11.55
C ASP A 80 6.45 3.51 -10.48
N VAL A 81 5.82 3.96 -9.39
CA VAL A 81 6.52 4.57 -8.26
C VAL A 81 7.53 3.60 -7.66
N VAL A 82 7.15 2.35 -7.46
CA VAL A 82 8.04 1.34 -6.87
C VAL A 82 9.20 1.01 -7.81
N THR A 83 8.92 0.75 -9.10
CA THR A 83 9.95 0.50 -10.12
C THR A 83 10.92 1.68 -10.27
N SER A 84 10.45 2.92 -10.07
CA SER A 84 11.34 4.10 -10.11
C SER A 84 12.32 4.19 -8.94
N ILE A 85 11.99 3.57 -7.79
CA ILE A 85 12.83 3.58 -6.60
C ILE A 85 13.81 2.41 -6.62
N ILE A 86 13.33 1.25 -7.06
CA ILE A 86 14.09 0.02 -7.18
C ILE A 86 13.84 -0.56 -8.57
N ASP A 87 14.88 -0.59 -9.41
CA ASP A 87 14.82 -0.95 -10.83
C ASP A 87 14.51 -2.44 -11.05
N VAL A 88 13.28 -2.81 -10.74
CA VAL A 88 12.74 -4.18 -10.80
C VAL A 88 11.40 -4.18 -11.52
N LYS A 89 11.07 -5.33 -12.09
CA LYS A 89 9.78 -5.53 -12.74
C LYS A 89 8.78 -6.05 -11.72
N VAL A 90 7.65 -5.36 -11.58
CA VAL A 90 6.52 -5.86 -10.77
C VAL A 90 5.87 -7.04 -11.49
N ILE A 91 5.74 -8.18 -10.79
CA ILE A 91 5.02 -9.37 -11.25
C ILE A 91 3.55 -9.29 -10.86
N SER A 92 3.28 -8.96 -9.58
CA SER A 92 1.92 -8.88 -9.07
C SER A 92 1.82 -7.97 -7.87
N THR A 93 0.65 -7.37 -7.69
CA THR A 93 0.33 -6.48 -6.59
C THR A 93 -0.99 -6.89 -5.97
N TYR A 94 -1.03 -6.94 -4.65
CA TYR A 94 -2.18 -7.31 -3.85
C TYR A 94 -2.47 -6.21 -2.83
N SER A 95 -3.73 -5.98 -2.52
CA SER A 95 -4.12 -5.14 -1.39
C SER A 95 -5.34 -5.70 -0.66
N ASP A 96 -5.34 -5.57 0.66
CA ASP A 96 -6.55 -5.76 1.48
C ASP A 96 -6.63 -4.71 2.59
N VAL A 97 -7.86 -4.48 3.03
CA VAL A 97 -8.22 -3.51 4.06
C VAL A 97 -8.94 -4.21 5.21
N SER A 98 -8.49 -3.90 6.42
CA SER A 98 -9.18 -4.24 7.66
C SER A 98 -9.96 -3.02 8.16
N THR A 99 -11.29 -3.09 8.07
CA THR A 99 -12.19 -2.09 8.67
C THR A 99 -12.21 -2.14 10.20
N LYS A 100 -11.80 -3.27 10.79
CA LYS A 100 -11.69 -3.46 12.25
C LYS A 100 -10.48 -2.74 12.84
N THR A 101 -9.33 -2.82 12.19
CA THR A 101 -8.08 -2.23 12.68
C THR A 101 -7.74 -0.90 12.00
N GLY A 102 -8.45 -0.53 10.94
CA GLY A 102 -8.15 0.66 10.15
C GLY A 102 -6.81 0.55 9.42
N GLU A 103 -6.47 -0.66 8.98
CA GLU A 103 -5.21 -0.99 8.33
C GLU A 103 -5.41 -1.37 6.88
N LYS A 104 -4.45 -1.00 6.04
CA LYS A 104 -4.31 -1.47 4.67
C LYS A 104 -2.96 -2.16 4.55
N ILE A 105 -2.97 -3.35 3.95
CA ILE A 105 -1.76 -4.05 3.57
C ILE A 105 -1.68 -4.03 2.05
N ILE A 106 -0.48 -3.75 1.54
CA ILE A 106 -0.13 -3.89 0.14
C ILE A 106 1.05 -4.85 0.08
N VAL A 107 1.00 -5.82 -0.82
CA VAL A 107 2.11 -6.73 -1.10
C VAL A 107 2.41 -6.64 -2.58
N ILE A 108 3.68 -6.44 -2.90
CA ILE A 108 4.18 -6.40 -4.27
C ILE A 108 5.21 -7.51 -4.41
N VAL A 109 5.05 -8.32 -5.45
CA VAL A 109 5.99 -9.37 -5.85
C VAL A 109 6.74 -8.86 -7.06
N VAL A 110 8.07 -8.93 -7.03
CA VAL A 110 8.94 -8.46 -8.13
C VAL A 110 9.72 -9.62 -8.76
N ASP A 111 10.43 -9.36 -9.85
CA ASP A 111 11.06 -10.38 -10.68
C ASP A 111 12.34 -11.01 -10.13
N ARG A 112 12.85 -10.53 -8.99
CA ARG A 112 14.13 -10.96 -8.42
C ARG A 112 14.22 -10.64 -6.93
N ASP A 113 15.09 -11.35 -6.23
CA ASP A 113 15.39 -11.08 -4.82
C ASP A 113 16.02 -9.68 -4.69
N ILE A 114 15.36 -8.81 -3.92
CA ILE A 114 15.83 -7.44 -3.70
C ILE A 114 17.02 -7.43 -2.74
N GLU A 115 17.06 -8.34 -1.77
CA GLU A 115 18.12 -8.39 -0.77
C GLU A 115 19.46 -8.82 -1.37
N GLU A 116 19.46 -9.56 -2.48
CA GLU A 116 20.68 -9.87 -3.25
C GLU A 116 21.21 -8.67 -4.07
N LEU A 117 20.39 -7.64 -4.30
CA LEU A 117 20.78 -6.43 -5.06
C LEU A 117 21.39 -5.32 -4.19
N LEU A 118 21.36 -5.46 -2.86
CA LEU A 118 21.66 -4.39 -1.88
C LEU A 118 22.91 -4.64 -1.05
#